data_AF-A0A7V2V0F8-F1
#
_entry.id   AF-A0A7V2V0F8-F1
#
_cell.length_a   1.000
_cell.length_b   1.000
_cell.length_c   1.000
_cell.angle_alpha   90.00
_cell.angle_beta   90.00
_cell.angle_gamma   90.00
#
_symmetry.space_group_name_H-M   'P 1'
#
loop_
_entity.id
_entity.type
_entity.pdbx_description
1 polymer ?
#
loop_
_entity_poly.entity_id
_entity_poly.type
_entity_poly.pdbx_seq_one_letter_code
_entity_poly.pdbx_strand_id
1 'polypeptide(L)'
;MNARIAPLVLISCAAYGLTVQPARAEPVLAFRQNALGRDPNERIKMIRAAREALSPEAVRLLVVLLGDTHPRVRQEAIQALGGVVEESAVAYVAKALEKSACEEVRAGAAEALGRIDSTASRTALEAALGDRSPKVRACALDALGRMADPSTAALVAARLKDPDPVVRAAAVEALASVDPARAARELPACLADRDVPVRMAAVEGLSRVAPAEAASTIKRALADPAWQVRATAIDRAETIRKPELIPLLIDRIEKEDGRLRGDLLRALRSLTRKEIGLDAEGWRIWWGHHGKDFACPETAKDGPQAPAPLTIATFCSIPLYSRRVAFVLDLSGSMRDTSNGGTEGPRKVDVVKAELHKAIRSFTPETRFNVILLGSDAEGRFDAKKRVWMPRLTPATPAAREHAIQFSAAQIARGYTNLYDAVLVAFQDPDVDTVILLSDGGATKGTFVARGEILDNLLRENRWRKIAIHTVASGARRGADQGLLTELAAQTGGVFVKK
;
A
#
# COMPACT_ATOMS: atom_id res chain seq x y z
N MET A 1 -25.87 11.69 -29.12
CA MET A 1 -25.53 12.94 -28.40
C MET A 1 -24.10 12.80 -27.87
N ASN A 2 -23.27 13.77 -28.24
CA ASN A 2 -21.81 13.72 -28.20
C ASN A 2 -21.24 13.77 -26.78
N ALA A 3 -20.41 12.78 -26.41
CA ALA A 3 -19.42 12.94 -25.36
C ALA A 3 -18.04 13.07 -26.02
N ARG A 4 -17.62 14.33 -26.20
CA ARG A 4 -16.27 14.71 -26.66
C ARG A 4 -15.25 14.23 -25.63
N ILE A 5 -14.45 13.21 -25.94
CA ILE A 5 -13.21 12.89 -25.23
C ILE A 5 -12.04 13.23 -26.16
N ALA A 6 -11.60 14.50 -26.08
CA ALA A 6 -10.31 15.05 -26.52
C ALA A 6 -10.29 16.50 -25.96
N PRO A 7 -9.20 17.05 -25.35
CA PRO A 7 -7.86 17.08 -25.95
C PRO A 7 -6.69 17.26 -24.92
N LEU A 8 -6.30 16.25 -24.14
CA LEU A 8 -5.07 16.35 -23.31
C LEU A 8 -3.87 15.60 -23.89
N VAL A 9 -4.12 14.60 -24.75
CA VAL A 9 -3.05 13.82 -25.42
C VAL A 9 -2.47 14.54 -26.65
N LEU A 10 -3.18 15.54 -27.20
CA LEU A 10 -2.80 16.19 -28.46
C LEU A 10 -1.96 17.47 -28.32
N ILE A 11 -1.75 18.02 -27.11
CA ILE A 11 -1.09 19.34 -26.97
C ILE A 11 0.45 19.25 -26.85
N SER A 12 1.05 18.09 -26.59
CA SER A 12 2.52 18.02 -26.36
C SER A 12 3.40 17.80 -27.61
N CYS A 13 2.84 17.61 -28.81
CA CYS A 13 3.61 17.19 -29.98
C CYS A 13 4.00 18.31 -30.97
N ALA A 14 3.45 19.52 -30.86
CA ALA A 14 3.73 20.61 -31.80
C ALA A 14 4.99 21.45 -31.44
N ALA A 15 5.60 21.23 -30.27
CA ALA A 15 6.63 22.13 -29.72
C ALA A 15 8.09 21.84 -30.14
N TYR A 16 8.37 20.86 -31.01
CA TYR A 16 9.74 20.41 -31.27
C TYR A 16 10.09 20.25 -32.77
N GLY A 17 9.59 21.14 -33.63
CA GLY A 17 9.74 21.09 -35.10
C GLY A 17 11.08 20.54 -35.61
N LEU A 18 11.07 19.30 -36.11
CA LEU A 18 12.19 18.63 -36.78
C LEU A 18 11.65 17.66 -37.84
N THR A 19 12.17 17.78 -39.07
CA THR A 19 11.89 16.93 -40.24
C THR A 19 12.67 15.60 -40.17
N VAL A 20 12.01 14.50 -40.51
CA VAL A 20 12.54 13.12 -40.43
C VAL A 20 13.00 12.62 -41.81
N GLN A 21 14.16 11.94 -41.87
CA GLN A 21 14.61 11.17 -43.05
C GLN A 21 14.08 9.72 -43.05
N PRO A 22 13.89 9.06 -44.21
CA PRO A 22 12.83 8.05 -44.36
C PRO A 22 13.17 6.59 -44.01
N ALA A 23 14.39 6.22 -43.61
CA ALA A 23 14.79 4.80 -43.65
C ALA A 23 14.57 3.96 -42.36
N ARG A 24 13.97 4.51 -41.29
CA ARG A 24 13.59 3.76 -40.06
C ARG A 24 12.21 4.15 -39.50
N ALA A 25 11.37 4.79 -40.31
CA ALA A 25 10.16 5.47 -39.86
C ALA A 25 8.91 4.57 -39.68
N GLU A 26 8.89 3.35 -40.23
CA GLU A 26 7.68 2.51 -40.20
C GLU A 26 7.21 2.08 -38.80
N PRO A 27 8.09 1.65 -37.87
CA PRO A 27 7.65 1.31 -36.52
C PRO A 27 7.06 2.54 -35.83
N VAL A 28 7.69 3.71 -35.96
CA VAL A 28 7.35 4.95 -35.24
C VAL A 28 6.04 5.59 -35.72
N LEU A 29 5.68 5.45 -37.01
CA LEU A 29 4.44 5.97 -37.57
C LEU A 29 3.21 5.12 -37.19
N ALA A 30 3.32 3.79 -37.31
CA ALA A 30 2.31 2.85 -36.81
C ALA A 30 2.16 2.97 -35.27
N PHE A 31 3.26 3.24 -34.60
CA PHE A 31 3.36 3.47 -33.17
C PHE A 31 2.61 4.74 -32.70
N ARG A 32 2.68 5.86 -33.44
CA ARG A 32 1.90 7.08 -33.16
C ARG A 32 0.38 6.86 -33.26
N GLN A 33 -0.06 6.00 -34.19
CA GLN A 33 -1.47 5.67 -34.37
C GLN A 33 -1.99 4.74 -33.26
N ASN A 34 -1.13 3.84 -32.73
CA ASN A 34 -1.52 2.85 -31.72
C ASN A 34 -1.24 3.27 -30.25
N ALA A 35 -0.39 4.26 -30.00
CA ALA A 35 -0.28 4.91 -28.68
C ALA A 35 -1.62 5.53 -28.22
N LEU A 36 -2.53 5.74 -29.16
CA LEU A 36 -3.91 6.21 -28.98
C LEU A 36 -4.94 5.06 -28.97
N GLY A 37 -4.50 3.81 -29.08
CA GLY A 37 -5.37 2.63 -29.02
C GLY A 37 -6.13 2.60 -27.69
N ARG A 38 -7.42 2.24 -27.72
CA ARG A 38 -8.26 2.22 -26.50
C ARG A 38 -7.77 1.18 -25.48
N ASP A 39 -7.16 0.08 -25.93
CA ASP A 39 -6.76 -1.03 -25.05
C ASP A 39 -5.43 -0.74 -24.34
N PRO A 40 -5.40 -0.66 -23.00
CA PRO A 40 -4.15 -0.52 -22.24
C PRO A 40 -3.16 -1.66 -22.47
N ASN A 41 -3.61 -2.87 -22.81
CA ASN A 41 -2.69 -4.01 -23.01
C ASN A 41 -1.87 -3.86 -24.29
N GLU A 42 -2.41 -3.25 -25.34
CA GLU A 42 -1.66 -2.94 -26.56
C GLU A 42 -0.56 -1.92 -26.28
N ARG A 43 -0.90 -0.87 -25.51
CA ARG A 43 0.07 0.15 -25.09
C ARG A 43 1.18 -0.44 -24.21
N ILE A 44 0.86 -1.39 -23.33
CA ILE A 44 1.87 -2.12 -22.52
C ILE A 44 2.80 -2.98 -23.38
N LYS A 45 2.26 -3.72 -24.37
CA LYS A 45 3.11 -4.48 -25.32
C LYS A 45 4.10 -3.56 -26.02
N MET A 46 3.67 -2.36 -26.38
CA MET A 46 4.53 -1.38 -27.03
C MET A 46 5.60 -0.82 -26.09
N ILE A 47 5.28 -0.57 -24.81
CA ILE A 47 6.27 -0.17 -23.82
C ILE A 47 7.42 -1.19 -23.75
N ARG A 48 7.09 -2.48 -23.78
CA ARG A 48 8.08 -3.57 -23.73
C ARG A 48 8.98 -3.57 -24.96
N ALA A 49 8.41 -3.40 -26.15
CA ALA A 49 9.20 -3.26 -27.39
C ALA A 49 10.08 -1.99 -27.37
N ALA A 50 9.56 -0.87 -26.88
CA ALA A 50 10.30 0.38 -26.75
C ALA A 50 11.48 0.27 -25.76
N ARG A 51 11.27 -0.48 -24.66
CA ARG A 51 12.31 -0.78 -23.66
C ARG A 51 13.47 -1.58 -24.24
N GLU A 52 13.23 -2.48 -25.20
CA GLU A 52 14.29 -3.26 -25.85
C GLU A 52 15.07 -2.42 -26.88
N ALA A 53 14.38 -1.49 -27.56
CA ALA A 53 15.00 -0.66 -28.58
C ALA A 53 15.94 0.43 -28.02
N LEU A 54 15.60 1.00 -26.86
CA LEU A 54 16.32 2.10 -26.18
C LEU A 54 16.71 3.29 -27.10
N SER A 55 16.01 3.51 -28.21
CA SER A 55 16.29 4.63 -29.10
C SER A 55 15.73 5.96 -28.53
N PRO A 56 16.26 7.12 -28.96
CA PRO A 56 15.70 8.42 -28.56
C PRO A 56 14.19 8.55 -28.85
N GLU A 57 13.71 7.98 -29.96
CA GLU A 57 12.28 7.92 -30.29
C GLU A 57 11.50 7.04 -29.30
N ALA A 58 12.05 5.89 -28.91
CA ALA A 58 11.44 5.01 -27.92
C ALA A 58 11.33 5.70 -26.55
N VAL A 59 12.38 6.42 -26.12
CA VAL A 59 12.39 7.19 -24.87
C VAL A 59 11.34 8.30 -24.89
N ARG A 60 11.24 9.05 -26.00
CA ARG A 60 10.22 10.11 -26.16
C ARG A 60 8.80 9.58 -26.05
N LEU A 61 8.56 8.40 -26.61
CA LEU A 61 7.29 7.73 -26.42
C LEU A 61 7.07 7.39 -24.94
N LEU A 62 8.01 6.70 -24.30
CA LEU A 62 7.82 6.26 -22.93
C LEU A 62 7.48 7.44 -22.01
N VAL A 63 8.07 8.62 -22.26
CA VAL A 63 7.71 9.88 -21.61
C VAL A 63 6.23 10.27 -21.82
N VAL A 64 5.68 10.15 -23.02
CA VAL A 64 4.26 10.40 -23.29
C VAL A 64 3.37 9.45 -22.47
N LEU A 65 3.77 8.18 -22.38
CA LEU A 65 3.01 7.15 -21.65
C LEU A 65 3.05 7.30 -20.13
N LEU A 66 3.93 8.15 -19.58
CA LEU A 66 3.84 8.59 -18.18
C LEU A 66 2.54 9.35 -17.88
N GLY A 67 1.93 9.96 -18.89
CA GLY A 67 0.66 10.69 -18.78
C GLY A 67 -0.57 9.84 -19.11
N ASP A 68 -0.42 8.52 -19.28
CA ASP A 68 -1.53 7.66 -19.68
C ASP A 68 -2.63 7.63 -18.62
N THR A 69 -3.89 7.60 -19.06
CA THR A 69 -5.05 7.49 -18.16
C THR A 69 -5.03 6.21 -17.32
N HIS A 70 -4.47 5.12 -17.85
CA HIS A 70 -4.41 3.83 -17.20
C HIS A 70 -3.17 3.72 -16.29
N PRO A 71 -3.32 3.51 -14.97
CA PRO A 71 -2.19 3.50 -14.04
C PRO A 71 -1.08 2.49 -14.37
N ARG A 72 -1.45 1.30 -14.84
CA ARG A 72 -0.48 0.28 -15.28
C ARG A 72 0.40 0.72 -16.44
N VAL A 73 -0.17 1.43 -17.42
CA VAL A 73 0.60 1.93 -18.57
C VAL A 73 1.64 2.94 -18.09
N ARG A 74 1.25 3.84 -17.17
CA ARG A 74 2.18 4.77 -16.52
C ARG A 74 3.30 4.02 -15.79
N GLN A 75 2.96 3.01 -15.00
CA GLN A 75 3.94 2.26 -14.21
C GLN A 75 4.93 1.49 -15.08
N GLU A 76 4.45 0.82 -16.12
CA GLU A 76 5.31 0.12 -17.10
C GLU A 76 6.22 1.12 -17.82
N ALA A 77 5.72 2.32 -18.15
CA ALA A 77 6.54 3.38 -18.74
C ALA A 77 7.63 3.90 -17.76
N ILE A 78 7.29 4.10 -16.49
CA ILE A 78 8.25 4.46 -15.43
C ILE A 78 9.34 3.38 -15.30
N GLN A 79 8.95 2.10 -15.28
CA GLN A 79 9.90 0.99 -15.19
C GLN A 79 10.81 0.92 -16.41
N ALA A 80 10.26 1.09 -17.62
CA ALA A 80 11.04 1.10 -18.85
C ALA A 80 12.03 2.27 -18.88
N LEU A 81 11.60 3.48 -18.49
CA LEU A 81 12.47 4.65 -18.39
C LEU A 81 13.53 4.51 -17.30
N GLY A 82 13.23 3.84 -16.19
CA GLY A 82 14.19 3.60 -15.11
C GLY A 82 15.39 2.75 -15.51
N GLY A 83 15.30 2.00 -16.61
CA GLY A 83 16.42 1.23 -17.18
C GLY A 83 17.24 1.98 -18.24
N VAL A 84 16.95 3.27 -18.45
CA VAL A 84 17.69 4.11 -19.41
C VAL A 84 18.99 4.58 -18.78
N VAL A 85 20.12 4.20 -19.38
CA VAL A 85 21.46 4.55 -18.86
C VAL A 85 22.15 5.60 -19.75
N GLU A 86 21.73 5.73 -21.00
CA GLU A 86 22.36 6.63 -21.96
C GLU A 86 22.08 8.09 -21.60
N GLU A 87 23.14 8.91 -21.46
CA GLU A 87 23.05 10.27 -20.95
C GLU A 87 22.09 11.16 -21.77
N SER A 88 22.10 11.03 -23.10
CA SER A 88 21.18 11.80 -23.95
C SER A 88 19.72 11.41 -23.73
N ALA A 89 19.46 10.13 -23.42
CA ALA A 89 18.15 9.62 -23.06
C ALA A 89 17.70 10.08 -21.65
N VAL A 90 18.62 10.14 -20.67
CA VAL A 90 18.35 10.75 -19.35
C VAL A 90 17.93 12.21 -19.49
N ALA A 91 18.59 12.97 -20.36
CA ALA A 91 18.26 14.36 -20.62
C ALA A 91 16.81 14.54 -21.14
N TYR A 92 16.28 13.58 -21.91
CA TYR A 92 14.87 13.62 -22.33
C TYR A 92 13.90 13.43 -21.15
N VAL A 93 14.21 12.53 -20.22
CA VAL A 93 13.39 12.31 -19.02
C VAL A 93 13.46 13.53 -18.08
N ALA A 94 14.65 14.09 -17.88
CA ALA A 94 14.85 15.33 -17.14
C ALA A 94 14.06 16.51 -17.75
N LYS A 95 14.07 16.64 -19.08
CA LYS A 95 13.28 17.66 -19.77
C LYS A 95 11.78 17.45 -19.60
N ALA A 96 11.32 16.20 -19.54
CA ALA A 96 9.92 15.88 -19.27
C ALA A 96 9.51 16.29 -17.85
N LEU A 97 10.37 16.02 -16.87
CA LEU A 97 10.23 16.47 -15.48
C LEU A 97 10.15 18.00 -15.40
N GLU A 98 10.91 18.74 -16.19
CA GLU A 98 10.92 20.20 -16.13
C GLU A 98 9.76 20.86 -16.91
N LYS A 99 9.54 20.44 -18.16
CA LYS A 99 8.74 21.20 -19.13
C LYS A 99 7.32 20.68 -19.34
N SER A 100 6.98 19.48 -18.84
CA SER A 100 5.65 18.91 -19.10
C SER A 100 4.54 19.69 -18.38
N ALA A 101 3.48 20.04 -19.12
CA ALA A 101 2.29 20.65 -18.54
C ALA A 101 1.55 19.68 -17.59
N CYS A 102 1.62 18.38 -17.86
CA CYS A 102 0.94 17.32 -17.12
C CYS A 102 1.73 16.94 -15.86
N GLU A 103 1.12 17.04 -14.68
CA GLU A 103 1.80 16.72 -13.42
C GLU A 103 2.09 15.22 -13.25
N GLU A 104 1.27 14.34 -13.81
CA GLU A 104 1.49 12.90 -13.80
C GLU A 104 2.76 12.53 -14.58
N VAL A 105 2.99 13.19 -15.72
CA VAL A 105 4.22 13.01 -16.50
C VAL A 105 5.43 13.48 -15.69
N ARG A 106 5.34 14.66 -15.04
CA ARG A 106 6.44 15.17 -14.21
C ARG A 106 6.74 14.23 -13.04
N ALA A 107 5.71 13.78 -12.31
CA ALA A 107 5.87 12.87 -11.18
C ALA A 107 6.45 11.51 -11.60
N GLY A 108 5.97 10.94 -12.71
CA GLY A 108 6.50 9.70 -13.27
C GLY A 108 7.95 9.84 -13.74
N ALA A 109 8.32 10.99 -14.32
CA ALA A 109 9.69 11.28 -14.72
C ALA A 109 10.63 11.37 -13.50
N ALA A 110 10.21 12.01 -12.41
CA ALA A 110 10.96 12.00 -11.14
C ALA A 110 11.13 10.56 -10.61
N GLU A 111 10.08 9.74 -10.65
CA GLU A 111 10.16 8.35 -10.20
C GLU A 111 11.13 7.52 -11.06
N ALA A 112 11.16 7.75 -12.37
CA ALA A 112 12.07 7.09 -13.31
C ALA A 112 13.53 7.53 -13.11
N LEU A 113 13.80 8.84 -13.00
CA LEU A 113 15.15 9.38 -12.76
C LEU A 113 15.76 8.85 -11.45
N GLY A 114 14.95 8.70 -10.40
CA GLY A 114 15.40 8.08 -9.15
C GLY A 114 15.75 6.60 -9.26
N ARG A 115 15.36 5.91 -10.34
CA ARG A 115 15.78 4.52 -10.62
C ARG A 115 17.04 4.45 -11.49
N ILE A 116 17.24 5.45 -12.36
CA ILE A 116 18.44 5.57 -13.20
C ILE A 116 19.68 5.82 -12.33
N ASP A 117 19.52 6.62 -11.27
CA ASP A 117 20.56 6.89 -10.28
C ASP A 117 21.87 7.43 -10.90
N SER A 118 21.78 8.56 -11.59
CA SER A 118 22.93 9.27 -12.18
C SER A 118 23.06 10.70 -11.66
N THR A 119 24.22 11.33 -11.85
CA THR A 119 24.45 12.75 -11.48
C THR A 119 23.46 13.68 -12.18
N ALA A 120 23.17 13.44 -13.46
CA ALA A 120 22.17 14.21 -14.20
C ALA A 120 20.75 13.99 -13.65
N SER A 121 20.42 12.74 -13.29
CA SER A 121 19.15 12.42 -12.64
C SER A 121 19.00 13.17 -11.32
N ARG A 122 20.06 13.20 -10.50
CA ARG A 122 20.08 13.96 -9.25
C ARG A 122 19.82 15.44 -9.46
N THR A 123 20.56 16.05 -10.38
CA THR A 123 20.45 17.49 -10.68
C THR A 123 19.01 17.85 -11.08
N ALA A 124 18.37 17.00 -11.91
CA ALA A 124 16.98 17.19 -12.30
C ALA A 124 16.00 17.02 -11.12
N LEU A 125 16.25 16.05 -10.24
CA LEU A 125 15.43 15.80 -9.04
C LEU A 125 15.55 16.91 -8.01
N GLU A 126 16.75 17.45 -7.80
CA GLU A 126 16.98 18.62 -6.93
C GLU A 126 16.19 19.84 -7.42
N ALA A 127 16.19 20.10 -8.73
CA ALA A 127 15.36 21.16 -9.32
C ALA A 127 13.85 20.92 -9.11
N ALA A 128 13.40 19.66 -9.20
CA ALA A 128 12.00 19.30 -9.01
C ALA A 128 11.49 19.46 -7.56
N LEU A 129 12.36 19.67 -6.57
CA LEU A 129 11.95 20.08 -5.23
C LEU A 129 11.27 21.45 -5.20
N GLY A 130 11.44 22.25 -6.27
CA GLY A 130 10.74 23.51 -6.52
C GLY A 130 9.47 23.39 -7.36
N ASP A 131 9.02 22.19 -7.74
CA ASP A 131 7.85 22.03 -8.60
C ASP A 131 6.57 22.56 -7.95
N ARG A 132 5.68 23.13 -8.77
CA ARG A 132 4.38 23.64 -8.35
C ARG A 132 3.46 22.56 -7.75
N SER A 133 3.58 21.32 -8.19
CA SER A 133 2.76 20.21 -7.74
C SER A 133 3.40 19.53 -6.51
N PRO A 134 2.67 19.40 -5.39
CA PRO A 134 3.18 18.69 -4.21
C PRO A 134 3.49 17.22 -4.52
N LYS A 135 2.74 16.60 -5.43
CA LYS A 135 2.99 15.23 -5.87
C LYS A 135 4.37 15.08 -6.50
N VAL A 136 4.75 16.01 -7.39
CA VAL A 136 6.07 15.99 -8.03
C VAL A 136 7.18 16.22 -7.01
N ARG A 137 7.01 17.16 -6.07
CA ARG A 137 7.97 17.40 -4.99
C ARG A 137 8.16 16.16 -4.10
N ALA A 138 7.07 15.50 -3.71
CA ALA A 138 7.12 14.26 -2.92
C ALA A 138 7.82 13.12 -3.68
N CYS A 139 7.51 12.92 -4.96
CA CYS A 139 8.19 11.93 -5.80
C CYS A 139 9.69 12.22 -5.94
N ALA A 140 10.08 13.50 -6.04
CA ALA A 140 11.48 13.89 -6.08
C ALA A 140 12.19 13.60 -4.75
N LEU A 141 11.55 13.86 -3.60
CA LEU A 141 12.09 13.49 -2.28
C LEU A 141 12.23 11.98 -2.11
N ASP A 142 11.22 11.19 -2.48
CA ASP A 142 11.27 9.73 -2.46
C ASP A 142 12.40 9.20 -3.38
N ALA A 143 12.67 9.87 -4.50
CA ALA A 143 13.78 9.54 -5.40
C ALA A 143 15.15 9.87 -4.78
N LEU A 144 15.35 11.09 -4.29
CA LEU A 144 16.60 11.50 -3.63
C LEU A 144 16.89 10.66 -2.38
N GLY A 145 15.87 10.33 -1.60
CA GLY A 145 15.99 9.45 -0.43
C GLY A 145 16.45 8.04 -0.78
N ARG A 146 16.07 7.52 -1.96
CA ARG A 146 16.54 6.21 -2.47
C ARG A 146 17.99 6.27 -2.97
N MET A 147 18.38 7.37 -3.61
CA MET A 147 19.78 7.60 -4.03
C MET A 147 20.71 7.76 -2.82
N ALA A 148 20.16 8.16 -1.67
CA ALA A 148 20.85 8.24 -0.38
C ALA A 148 22.14 9.09 -0.42
N ASP A 149 22.18 10.13 -1.26
CA ASP A 149 23.37 10.98 -1.38
C ASP A 149 23.35 12.14 -0.37
N PRO A 150 24.34 12.23 0.54
CA PRO A 150 24.39 13.27 1.57
C PRO A 150 24.49 14.71 1.04
N SER A 151 24.97 14.94 -0.18
CA SER A 151 25.04 16.29 -0.79
C SER A 151 23.64 16.93 -0.94
N THR A 152 22.59 16.11 -1.01
CA THR A 152 21.20 16.55 -1.16
C THR A 152 20.56 16.96 0.18
N ALA A 153 21.21 16.68 1.31
CA ALA A 153 20.63 16.78 2.65
C ALA A 153 20.10 18.20 2.97
N ALA A 154 20.80 19.24 2.51
CA ALA A 154 20.35 20.63 2.72
C ALA A 154 19.05 20.95 1.97
N LEU A 155 18.93 20.49 0.73
CA LEU A 155 17.73 20.68 -0.09
C LEU A 155 16.55 19.85 0.45
N VAL A 156 16.81 18.60 0.84
CA VAL A 156 15.82 17.72 1.46
C VAL A 156 15.31 18.31 2.78
N ALA A 157 16.21 18.74 3.67
CA ALA A 157 15.83 19.33 4.95
C ALA A 157 15.01 20.62 4.80
N ALA A 158 15.26 21.42 3.76
CA ALA A 158 14.46 22.61 3.47
C ALA A 158 12.98 22.27 3.18
N ARG A 159 12.67 21.05 2.73
CA ARG A 159 11.29 20.57 2.50
C ARG A 159 10.58 20.08 3.77
N LEU A 160 11.25 19.99 4.92
CA LEU A 160 10.59 19.77 6.21
C LEU A 160 9.61 20.89 6.59
N LYS A 161 9.66 22.03 5.90
CA LYS A 161 8.75 23.17 6.09
C LYS A 161 7.79 23.39 4.92
N ASP A 162 7.65 22.40 4.02
CA ASP A 162 6.75 22.49 2.87
C ASP A 162 5.29 22.69 3.34
N PRO A 163 4.48 23.53 2.65
CA PRO A 163 3.07 23.69 3.00
C PRO A 163 2.27 22.39 2.92
N ASP A 164 2.66 21.46 2.04
CA ASP A 164 1.99 20.19 1.85
C ASP A 164 2.51 19.11 2.83
N PRO A 165 1.63 18.43 3.58
CA PRO A 165 2.04 17.43 4.56
C PRO A 165 2.63 16.16 3.97
N VAL A 166 2.25 15.76 2.76
CA VAL A 166 2.82 14.60 2.09
C VAL A 166 4.27 14.91 1.68
N VAL A 167 4.53 16.13 1.23
CA VAL A 167 5.90 16.59 0.93
C VAL A 167 6.75 16.65 2.21
N ARG A 168 6.21 17.17 3.32
CA ARG A 168 6.93 17.15 4.61
C ARG A 168 7.24 15.73 5.07
N ALA A 169 6.28 14.80 4.98
CA ALA A 169 6.49 13.41 5.37
C ALA A 169 7.56 12.72 4.50
N ALA A 170 7.52 12.91 3.18
CA ALA A 170 8.54 12.41 2.27
C ALA A 170 9.92 13.02 2.57
N ALA A 171 9.98 14.31 2.95
CA ALA A 171 11.23 14.97 3.35
C ALA A 171 11.82 14.36 4.63
N VAL A 172 10.96 14.00 5.59
CA VAL A 172 11.38 13.31 6.82
C VAL A 172 12.04 11.97 6.50
N GLU A 173 11.40 11.15 5.67
CA GLU A 173 11.92 9.83 5.29
C GLU A 173 13.19 9.93 4.45
N ALA A 174 13.21 10.86 3.48
CA ALA A 174 14.38 11.13 2.66
C ALA A 174 15.55 11.60 3.52
N LEU A 175 15.34 12.53 4.46
CA LEU A 175 16.39 13.04 5.35
C LEU A 175 17.01 11.91 6.18
N ALA A 176 16.18 11.01 6.71
CA ALA A 176 16.65 9.84 7.46
C ALA A 176 17.49 8.87 6.61
N SER A 177 17.39 8.92 5.28
CA SER A 177 18.21 8.11 4.37
C SER A 177 19.46 8.86 3.88
N VAL A 178 19.36 10.14 3.53
CA VAL A 178 20.49 10.91 2.96
C VAL A 178 21.47 11.43 4.02
N ASP A 179 20.99 11.77 5.22
CA ASP A 179 21.83 12.27 6.32
C ASP A 179 21.23 11.86 7.68
N PRO A 180 21.50 10.62 8.13
CA PRO A 180 21.00 10.11 9.41
C PRO A 180 21.38 10.98 10.61
N ALA A 181 22.56 11.59 10.60
CA ALA A 181 23.04 12.42 11.71
C ALA A 181 22.25 13.73 11.81
N ARG A 182 21.97 14.38 10.68
CA ARG A 182 21.09 15.55 10.64
C ARG A 182 19.64 15.18 10.94
N ALA A 183 19.17 14.04 10.43
CA ALA A 183 17.83 13.53 10.74
C ALA A 183 17.63 13.37 12.26
N ALA A 184 18.60 12.79 12.97
CA ALA A 184 18.54 12.66 14.43
C ALA A 184 18.39 14.02 15.15
N ARG A 185 18.98 15.09 14.61
CA ARG A 185 18.89 16.45 15.18
C ARG A 185 17.59 17.18 14.81
N GLU A 186 17.09 17.02 13.58
CA GLU A 186 15.98 17.85 13.06
C GLU A 186 14.60 17.18 13.15
N LEU A 187 14.52 15.86 13.01
CA LEU A 187 13.26 15.12 13.06
C LEU A 187 12.52 15.15 14.42
N PRO A 188 13.15 15.40 15.60
CA PRO A 188 12.40 15.53 16.85
C PRO A 188 11.29 16.58 16.81
N ALA A 189 11.47 17.68 16.06
CA ALA A 189 10.44 18.70 15.88
C ALA A 189 9.22 18.17 15.09
N CYS A 190 9.44 17.26 14.15
CA CYS A 190 8.39 16.67 13.31
C CYS A 190 7.44 15.75 14.09
N LEU A 191 7.83 15.28 15.28
CA LEU A 191 6.93 14.57 16.20
C LEU A 191 5.78 15.46 16.72
N ALA A 192 5.86 16.78 16.54
CA ALA A 192 4.85 17.76 16.92
C ALA A 192 4.08 18.32 15.70
N ASP A 193 4.31 17.80 14.50
CA ASP A 193 3.66 18.29 13.29
C ASP A 193 2.13 18.13 13.38
N ARG A 194 1.40 19.11 12.85
CA ARG A 194 -0.08 19.10 12.87
C ARG A 194 -0.66 17.91 12.10
N ASP A 195 0.05 17.43 11.08
CA ASP A 195 -0.42 16.41 10.16
C ASP A 195 0.09 15.02 10.54
N VAL A 196 -0.83 14.06 10.60
CA VAL A 196 -0.58 12.67 11.02
C VAL A 196 0.53 11.98 10.21
N PRO A 197 0.58 12.06 8.87
CA PRO A 197 1.64 11.43 8.08
C PRO A 197 3.05 11.88 8.48
N VAL A 198 3.23 13.16 8.79
CA VAL A 198 4.54 13.72 9.17
C VAL A 198 4.98 13.20 10.53
N ARG A 199 4.06 13.12 11.50
CA ARG A 199 4.36 12.53 12.82
C ARG A 199 4.72 11.05 12.70
N MET A 200 4.02 10.29 11.87
CA MET A 200 4.34 8.88 11.61
C MET A 200 5.74 8.72 10.99
N ALA A 201 6.03 9.49 9.94
CA ALA A 201 7.34 9.52 9.30
C ALA A 201 8.46 9.86 10.30
N ALA A 202 8.21 10.80 11.22
CA ALA A 202 9.18 11.19 12.24
C ALA A 202 9.45 10.06 13.24
N VAL A 203 8.41 9.33 13.68
CA VAL A 203 8.56 8.16 14.56
C VAL A 203 9.38 7.07 13.88
N GLU A 204 9.09 6.77 12.61
CA GLU A 204 9.81 5.75 11.83
C GLU A 204 11.27 6.16 11.56
N GLY A 205 11.48 7.41 11.12
CA GLY A 205 12.80 7.97 10.86
C GLY A 205 13.69 7.97 12.11
N LEU A 206 13.20 8.53 13.22
CA LEU A 206 13.94 8.59 14.49
C LEU A 206 14.23 7.20 15.06
N SER A 207 13.27 6.26 14.97
CA SER A 207 13.49 4.86 15.40
C SER A 207 14.65 4.19 14.65
N ARG A 208 14.95 4.63 13.42
CA ARG A 208 16.04 4.11 12.59
C ARG A 208 17.36 4.84 12.81
N VAL A 209 17.34 6.18 12.92
CA VAL A 209 18.56 7.01 12.95
C VAL A 209 19.05 7.36 14.36
N ALA A 210 18.17 7.26 15.37
CA ALA A 210 18.43 7.62 16.76
C ALA A 210 17.97 6.48 17.70
N PRO A 211 18.58 5.28 17.60
CA PRO A 211 18.13 4.10 18.34
C PRO A 211 18.27 4.26 19.86
N ALA A 212 19.19 5.11 20.34
CA ALA A 212 19.34 5.41 21.77
C ALA A 212 18.12 6.17 22.31
N GLU A 213 17.57 7.09 21.52
CA GLU A 213 16.42 7.93 21.84
C GLU A 213 15.07 7.28 21.47
N ALA A 214 15.10 6.12 20.81
CA ALA A 214 13.91 5.43 20.31
C ALA A 214 12.85 5.19 21.39
N ALA A 215 13.25 4.87 22.63
CA ALA A 215 12.30 4.68 23.73
C ALA A 215 11.53 5.96 24.09
N SER A 216 12.19 7.10 24.11
CA SER A 216 11.54 8.40 24.34
C SER A 216 10.59 8.76 23.19
N THR A 217 11.01 8.48 21.95
CA THR A 217 10.20 8.71 20.75
C THR A 217 8.94 7.85 20.75
N ILE A 218 9.08 6.55 21.04
CA ILE A 218 7.97 5.60 21.13
C ILE A 218 7.03 5.98 22.27
N LYS A 219 7.56 6.33 23.46
CA LYS A 219 6.75 6.76 24.60
C LYS A 219 5.84 7.93 24.24
N ARG A 220 6.39 8.95 23.54
CA ARG A 220 5.61 10.09 23.05
C ARG A 220 4.56 9.66 22.02
N ALA A 221 4.95 8.83 21.05
CA ALA A 221 4.08 8.39 19.97
C ALA A 221 2.91 7.50 20.47
N LEU A 222 3.11 6.69 21.51
CA LEU A 222 2.05 5.91 22.16
C LEU A 222 0.99 6.79 22.86
N ALA A 223 1.30 8.07 23.13
CA ALA A 223 0.38 9.05 23.69
C ALA A 223 -0.29 9.95 22.63
N ASP A 224 0.01 9.76 21.34
CA ASP A 224 -0.52 10.60 20.27
C ASP A 224 -2.05 10.45 20.13
N PRO A 225 -2.81 11.54 19.87
CA PRO A 225 -4.25 11.47 19.66
C PRO A 225 -4.62 10.61 18.44
N ALA A 226 -3.80 10.61 17.39
CA ALA A 226 -4.04 9.82 16.20
C ALA A 226 -3.67 8.35 16.42
N TRP A 227 -4.64 7.47 16.22
CA TRP A 227 -4.45 6.02 16.39
C TRP A 227 -3.38 5.47 15.43
N GLN A 228 -3.19 6.06 14.24
CA GLN A 228 -2.15 5.66 13.29
C GLN A 228 -0.74 5.88 13.84
N VAL A 229 -0.51 6.99 14.57
CA VAL A 229 0.79 7.25 15.20
C VAL A 229 1.03 6.26 16.33
N ARG A 230 0.00 5.92 17.11
CA ARG A 230 0.09 4.87 18.14
C ARG A 230 0.34 3.48 17.54
N ALA A 231 -0.31 3.16 16.42
CA ALA A 231 -0.07 1.92 15.67
C ALA A 231 1.39 1.83 15.19
N THR A 232 1.91 2.92 14.59
CA THR A 232 3.32 3.04 14.21
C THR A 232 4.23 2.84 15.42
N ALA A 233 3.90 3.42 16.58
CA ALA A 233 4.71 3.27 17.80
C ALA A 233 4.76 1.82 18.30
N ILE A 234 3.64 1.09 18.28
CA ILE A 234 3.57 -0.33 18.66
C ILE A 234 4.43 -1.19 17.71
N ASP A 235 4.27 -0.99 16.40
CA ASP A 235 5.05 -1.68 15.37
C ASP A 235 6.56 -1.39 15.51
N ARG A 236 6.92 -0.13 15.75
CA ARG A 236 8.31 0.26 15.98
C ARG A 236 8.88 -0.35 17.25
N ALA A 237 8.10 -0.42 18.33
CA ALA A 237 8.53 -1.04 19.57
C ALA A 237 8.84 -2.54 19.39
N GLU A 238 7.97 -3.24 18.67
CA GLU A 238 8.17 -4.65 18.34
C GLU A 238 9.38 -4.89 17.46
N THR A 239 9.66 -4.01 16.50
CA THR A 239 10.83 -4.15 15.61
C THR A 239 12.14 -3.80 16.33
N ILE A 240 12.14 -2.79 17.22
CA ILE A 240 13.33 -2.36 17.97
C ILE A 240 13.72 -3.39 19.04
N ARG A 241 12.74 -4.08 19.64
CA ARG A 241 12.96 -5.16 20.60
C ARG A 241 13.78 -4.77 21.84
N LYS A 242 13.63 -3.54 22.33
CA LYS A 242 14.24 -3.12 23.59
C LYS A 242 13.36 -3.46 24.80
N PRO A 243 13.89 -4.11 25.86
CA PRO A 243 13.14 -4.46 27.07
C PRO A 243 12.39 -3.29 27.71
N GLU A 244 13.02 -2.10 27.73
CA GLU A 244 12.44 -0.86 28.30
C GLU A 244 11.14 -0.39 27.62
N LEU A 245 10.81 -0.92 26.44
CA LEU A 245 9.57 -0.61 25.72
C LEU A 245 8.38 -1.44 26.20
N ILE A 246 8.62 -2.60 26.83
CA ILE A 246 7.56 -3.51 27.29
C ILE A 246 6.62 -2.82 28.29
N PRO A 247 7.11 -2.13 29.35
CA PRO A 247 6.23 -1.37 30.24
C PRO A 247 5.36 -0.33 29.54
N LEU A 248 5.90 0.33 28.50
CA LEU A 248 5.17 1.34 27.74
C LEU A 248 3.99 0.74 26.98
N LEU A 249 4.16 -0.48 26.44
CA LEU A 249 3.09 -1.22 25.77
C LEU A 249 2.05 -1.72 26.78
N ILE A 250 2.49 -2.20 27.95
CA ILE A 250 1.60 -2.64 29.05
C ILE A 250 0.68 -1.48 29.48
N ASP A 251 1.23 -0.27 29.67
CA ASP A 251 0.48 0.93 30.05
C ASP A 251 -0.56 1.41 29.03
N ARG A 252 -0.53 0.87 27.81
CA ARG A 252 -1.51 1.15 26.76
C ARG A 252 -2.65 0.13 26.71
N ILE A 253 -2.51 -1.06 27.29
CA ILE A 253 -3.53 -2.14 27.23
C ILE A 253 -4.92 -1.66 27.64
N GLU A 254 -5.02 -0.91 28.74
CA GLU A 254 -6.30 -0.42 29.29
C GLU A 254 -6.83 0.82 28.57
N LYS A 255 -5.99 1.51 27.79
CA LYS A 255 -6.30 2.79 27.14
C LYS A 255 -6.59 2.63 25.65
N GLU A 256 -6.29 1.49 25.07
CA GLU A 256 -6.54 1.18 23.66
C GLU A 256 -7.82 0.39 23.46
N ASP A 257 -8.38 0.56 22.27
CA ASP A 257 -9.60 -0.05 21.85
C ASP A 257 -9.51 -0.54 20.39
N GLY A 258 -10.41 -1.45 20.02
CA GLY A 258 -10.46 -2.05 18.68
C GLY A 258 -9.14 -2.72 18.29
N ARG A 259 -8.65 -2.41 17.08
CA ARG A 259 -7.47 -3.04 16.47
C ARG A 259 -6.21 -2.92 17.33
N LEU A 260 -5.98 -1.76 17.96
CA LEU A 260 -4.75 -1.50 18.70
C LEU A 260 -4.58 -2.45 19.90
N ARG A 261 -5.67 -2.98 20.46
CA ARG A 261 -5.59 -4.06 21.46
C ARG A 261 -4.96 -5.33 20.88
N GLY A 262 -5.35 -5.71 19.66
CA GLY A 262 -4.75 -6.82 18.93
C GLY A 262 -3.26 -6.57 18.62
N ASP A 263 -2.91 -5.35 18.22
CA ASP A 263 -1.53 -4.96 17.95
C ASP A 263 -0.66 -5.04 19.22
N LEU A 264 -1.16 -4.60 20.38
CA LEU A 264 -0.48 -4.74 21.67
C LEU A 264 -0.28 -6.19 22.09
N LEU A 265 -1.33 -7.02 21.97
CA LEU A 265 -1.25 -8.45 22.28
C LEU A 265 -0.15 -9.14 21.46
N ARG A 266 -0.14 -8.87 20.15
CA ARG A 266 0.85 -9.39 19.21
C ARG A 266 2.25 -8.92 19.57
N ALA A 267 2.44 -7.61 19.78
CA ALA A 267 3.73 -7.03 20.12
C ALA A 267 4.28 -7.58 21.45
N LEU A 268 3.47 -7.64 22.51
CA LEU A 268 3.89 -8.15 23.81
C LEU A 268 4.27 -9.64 23.73
N ARG A 269 3.49 -10.45 23.02
CA ARG A 269 3.83 -11.87 22.79
C ARG A 269 5.13 -12.02 22.01
N SER A 270 5.30 -11.25 20.94
CA SER A 270 6.51 -11.22 20.12
C SER A 270 7.74 -10.84 20.95
N LEU A 271 7.62 -9.85 21.83
CA LEU A 271 8.69 -9.34 22.68
C LEU A 271 9.01 -10.22 23.90
N THR A 272 8.09 -11.09 24.34
CA THR A 272 8.23 -11.81 25.63
C THR A 272 8.11 -13.33 25.56
N ARG A 273 7.54 -13.89 24.49
CA ARG A 273 7.05 -15.28 24.39
C ARG A 273 6.04 -15.68 25.47
N LYS A 274 5.41 -14.72 26.13
CA LYS A 274 4.37 -15.00 27.12
C LYS A 274 2.98 -14.78 26.55
N GLU A 275 2.04 -15.59 27.02
CA GLU A 275 0.63 -15.57 26.63
C GLU A 275 -0.24 -15.13 27.82
N ILE A 276 0.04 -13.95 28.38
CA ILE A 276 -0.75 -13.36 29.47
C ILE A 276 -2.07 -12.76 28.94
N GLY A 277 -2.12 -12.43 27.64
CA GLY A 277 -3.29 -11.82 27.02
C GLY A 277 -3.27 -10.30 27.16
N LEU A 278 -4.45 -9.69 27.30
CA LEU A 278 -4.63 -8.24 27.50
C LEU A 278 -4.98 -7.92 28.95
N ASP A 279 -4.33 -8.62 29.88
CA ASP A 279 -4.38 -8.36 31.31
C ASP A 279 -3.18 -7.49 31.71
N ALA A 280 -3.43 -6.18 31.84
CA ALA A 280 -2.39 -5.22 32.19
C ALA A 280 -1.75 -5.52 33.55
N GLU A 281 -2.54 -5.99 34.52
CA GLU A 281 -2.04 -6.27 35.86
C GLU A 281 -1.16 -7.52 35.88
N GLY A 282 -1.61 -8.60 35.22
CA GLY A 282 -0.79 -9.79 35.03
C GLY A 282 0.55 -9.49 34.34
N TRP A 283 0.54 -8.60 33.34
CA TRP A 283 1.77 -8.12 32.71
C TRP A 283 2.66 -7.30 33.64
N ARG A 284 2.11 -6.39 34.45
CA ARG A 284 2.87 -5.60 35.44
C ARG A 284 3.53 -6.50 36.49
N ILE A 285 2.80 -7.47 37.01
CA ILE A 285 3.33 -8.47 37.96
C ILE A 285 4.46 -9.26 37.31
N TRP A 286 4.22 -9.81 36.12
CA TRP A 286 5.25 -10.56 35.40
C TRP A 286 6.50 -9.73 35.14
N TRP A 287 6.34 -8.49 34.66
CA TRP A 287 7.45 -7.58 34.42
C TRP A 287 8.20 -7.22 35.71
N GLY A 288 7.50 -7.02 36.83
CA GLY A 288 8.11 -6.77 38.14
C GLY A 288 9.05 -7.89 38.59
N HIS A 289 8.73 -9.15 38.27
CA HIS A 289 9.57 -10.30 38.58
C HIS A 289 10.71 -10.55 37.58
N HIS A 290 10.53 -10.22 36.30
CA HIS A 290 11.44 -10.64 35.23
C HIS A 290 12.24 -9.50 34.58
N GLY A 291 11.76 -8.26 34.67
CA GLY A 291 12.21 -7.14 33.85
C GLY A 291 13.66 -6.70 34.07
N LYS A 292 14.23 -6.95 35.26
CA LYS A 292 15.60 -6.51 35.60
C LYS A 292 16.67 -7.09 34.68
N ASP A 293 16.56 -8.38 34.40
CA ASP A 293 17.53 -9.13 33.58
C ASP A 293 16.89 -9.62 32.26
N PHE A 294 15.76 -9.02 31.87
CA PHE A 294 15.01 -9.45 30.71
C PHE A 294 15.72 -9.06 29.41
N ALA A 295 15.96 -10.05 28.55
CA ALA A 295 16.36 -9.85 27.17
C ALA A 295 15.23 -10.27 26.24
N CYS A 296 14.90 -9.41 25.28
CA CYS A 296 13.92 -9.77 24.26
C CYS A 296 14.44 -10.99 23.46
N PRO A 297 13.60 -12.01 23.24
CA PRO A 297 13.96 -13.21 22.49
C PRO A 297 14.20 -12.85 21.01
N GLU A 298 14.87 -13.71 20.25
CA GLU A 298 14.94 -13.55 18.80
C GLU A 298 13.55 -13.66 18.15
N THR A 299 13.39 -13.06 16.97
CA THR A 299 12.14 -13.14 16.19
C THR A 299 11.86 -14.58 15.77
N ALA A 300 10.62 -15.05 15.93
CA ALA A 300 10.18 -16.33 15.37
C ALA A 300 9.01 -16.06 14.44
N LYS A 301 8.87 -16.92 13.43
CA LYS A 301 7.67 -16.99 12.61
C LYS A 301 6.57 -17.62 13.45
N ASP A 302 5.86 -16.82 14.22
CA ASP A 302 4.73 -17.34 14.98
C ASP A 302 3.63 -17.77 13.99
N GLY A 303 3.17 -19.01 14.14
CA GLY A 303 2.04 -19.56 13.38
C GLY A 303 0.70 -18.92 13.78
N PRO A 304 -0.39 -19.26 13.07
CA PRO A 304 -1.73 -18.73 13.36
C PRO A 304 -2.11 -18.97 14.83
N GLN A 305 -2.62 -17.91 15.47
CA GLN A 305 -2.83 -17.83 16.90
C GLN A 305 -4.25 -18.27 17.28
N ALA A 306 -4.42 -18.87 18.47
CA ALA A 306 -5.74 -19.09 19.04
C ALA A 306 -6.45 -17.73 19.27
N PRO A 307 -7.77 -17.62 19.04
CA PRO A 307 -8.49 -16.38 19.27
C PRO A 307 -8.37 -15.94 20.73
N ALA A 308 -7.91 -14.72 20.98
CA ALA A 308 -7.92 -14.17 22.33
C ALA A 308 -9.37 -13.87 22.77
N PRO A 309 -9.68 -13.82 24.08
CA PRO A 309 -11.04 -13.60 24.60
C PRO A 309 -11.75 -12.33 24.10
N LEU A 310 -10.98 -11.35 23.58
CA LEU A 310 -11.45 -10.06 23.08
C LEU A 310 -11.78 -10.05 21.58
N THR A 311 -11.79 -11.21 20.96
CA THR A 311 -12.17 -11.40 19.57
C THR A 311 -13.66 -11.07 19.41
N ILE A 312 -13.99 -9.96 18.72
CA ILE A 312 -15.40 -9.57 18.52
C ILE A 312 -16.12 -10.47 17.51
N ALA A 313 -15.35 -11.13 16.65
CA ALA A 313 -15.81 -12.10 15.67
C ALA A 313 -14.62 -12.90 15.16
N THR A 314 -14.85 -14.09 14.64
CA THR A 314 -13.83 -14.86 13.91
C THR A 314 -14.27 -15.03 12.47
N PHE A 315 -13.35 -14.83 11.54
CA PHE A 315 -13.57 -15.11 10.13
C PHE A 315 -12.47 -16.06 9.63
N CYS A 316 -12.83 -17.28 9.21
CA CYS A 316 -11.86 -18.29 8.77
C CYS A 316 -10.68 -18.49 9.75
N SER A 317 -10.99 -18.60 11.04
CA SER A 317 -9.99 -18.71 12.14
C SER A 317 -9.14 -17.46 12.40
N ILE A 318 -9.39 -16.34 11.72
CA ILE A 318 -8.76 -15.06 12.01
C ILE A 318 -9.56 -14.35 13.10
N PRO A 319 -8.96 -14.07 14.27
CA PRO A 319 -9.61 -13.26 15.28
C PRO A 319 -9.71 -11.80 14.82
N LEU A 320 -10.91 -11.23 14.85
CA LEU A 320 -11.16 -9.82 14.56
C LEU A 320 -11.21 -9.03 15.87
N TYR A 321 -10.28 -8.08 16.00
CA TYR A 321 -10.25 -7.11 17.12
C TYR A 321 -10.81 -5.75 16.71
N SER A 322 -10.71 -5.40 15.42
CA SER A 322 -11.15 -4.12 14.91
C SER A 322 -12.67 -3.99 14.87
N ARG A 323 -13.16 -2.77 15.14
CA ARG A 323 -14.56 -2.37 14.92
C ARG A 323 -14.78 -1.66 13.58
N ARG A 324 -13.79 -1.59 12.70
CA ARG A 324 -13.83 -0.84 11.42
C ARG A 324 -13.26 -1.70 10.29
N VAL A 325 -14.06 -2.68 9.87
CA VAL A 325 -13.59 -3.82 9.06
C VAL A 325 -14.21 -3.81 7.66
N ALA A 326 -13.39 -3.86 6.61
CA ALA A 326 -13.85 -4.13 5.25
C ALA A 326 -13.53 -5.58 4.85
N PHE A 327 -14.55 -6.35 4.48
CA PHE A 327 -14.37 -7.68 3.88
C PHE A 327 -14.22 -7.53 2.37
N VAL A 328 -13.14 -8.06 1.82
CA VAL A 328 -12.86 -8.10 0.39
C VAL A 328 -12.83 -9.58 -0.03
N LEU A 329 -13.90 -10.07 -0.66
CA LEU A 329 -14.13 -11.51 -0.85
C LEU A 329 -14.16 -11.92 -2.32
N ASP A 330 -13.36 -12.92 -2.68
CA ASP A 330 -13.35 -13.50 -4.03
C ASP A 330 -14.66 -14.20 -4.38
N LEU A 331 -15.26 -13.72 -5.47
CA LEU A 331 -16.40 -14.29 -6.18
C LEU A 331 -16.05 -14.47 -7.67
N SER A 332 -14.80 -14.75 -8.00
CA SER A 332 -14.36 -15.16 -9.33
C SER A 332 -14.97 -16.52 -9.75
N GLY A 333 -14.80 -16.89 -11.02
CA GLY A 333 -15.29 -18.16 -11.54
C GLY A 333 -14.76 -19.40 -10.79
N SER A 334 -13.49 -19.39 -10.36
CA SER A 334 -12.83 -20.51 -9.65
C SER A 334 -13.41 -20.76 -8.26
N MET A 335 -14.10 -19.77 -7.67
CA MET A 335 -14.80 -19.93 -6.40
C MET A 335 -16.03 -20.86 -6.49
N ARG A 336 -16.43 -21.26 -7.71
CA ARG A 336 -17.44 -22.30 -7.94
C ARG A 336 -16.90 -23.71 -7.73
N ASP A 337 -15.59 -23.89 -7.75
CA ASP A 337 -14.97 -25.19 -7.53
C ASP A 337 -15.27 -25.67 -6.10
N THR A 338 -15.25 -26.99 -5.89
CA THR A 338 -15.41 -27.55 -4.55
C THR A 338 -14.20 -27.21 -3.68
N SER A 339 -14.42 -27.08 -2.37
CA SER A 339 -13.35 -26.78 -1.40
C SER A 339 -12.24 -27.83 -1.37
N ASN A 340 -12.58 -29.08 -1.72
CA ASN A 340 -11.67 -30.23 -1.62
C ASN A 340 -10.98 -30.55 -2.96
N GLY A 341 -11.25 -29.78 -4.03
CA GLY A 341 -10.69 -30.01 -5.37
C GLY A 341 -11.27 -31.22 -6.12
N GLY A 342 -12.31 -31.87 -5.59
CA GLY A 342 -13.05 -32.95 -6.23
C GLY A 342 -14.33 -32.47 -6.93
N THR A 343 -15.14 -33.40 -7.45
CA THR A 343 -16.47 -33.09 -8.02
C THR A 343 -17.58 -33.07 -6.99
N GLU A 344 -17.32 -33.58 -5.79
CA GLU A 344 -18.27 -33.66 -4.67
C GLU A 344 -17.78 -32.84 -3.47
N GLY A 345 -18.71 -32.13 -2.81
CA GLY A 345 -18.45 -31.28 -1.65
C GLY A 345 -18.98 -29.85 -1.80
N PRO A 346 -18.97 -29.05 -0.71
CA PRO A 346 -19.43 -27.67 -0.75
C PRO A 346 -18.52 -26.82 -1.65
N ARG A 347 -19.11 -25.90 -2.41
CA ARG A 347 -18.33 -24.95 -3.22
C ARG A 347 -17.59 -23.98 -2.32
N LYS A 348 -16.39 -23.55 -2.73
CA LYS A 348 -15.58 -22.57 -1.97
C LYS A 348 -16.39 -21.32 -1.64
N VAL A 349 -17.14 -20.79 -2.61
CA VAL A 349 -18.01 -19.61 -2.41
C VAL A 349 -19.05 -19.81 -1.31
N ASP A 350 -19.65 -20.99 -1.20
CA ASP A 350 -20.69 -21.25 -0.21
C ASP A 350 -20.09 -21.31 1.20
N VAL A 351 -18.92 -21.93 1.35
CA VAL A 351 -18.15 -21.95 2.61
C VAL A 351 -17.76 -20.53 3.03
N VAL A 352 -17.25 -19.72 2.11
CA VAL A 352 -16.82 -18.35 2.38
C VAL A 352 -18.00 -17.47 2.80
N LYS A 353 -19.13 -17.57 2.11
CA LYS A 353 -20.35 -16.83 2.49
C LYS A 353 -20.85 -17.25 3.86
N ALA A 354 -20.83 -18.56 4.17
CA ALA A 354 -21.25 -19.05 5.49
C ALA A 354 -20.36 -18.48 6.61
N GLU A 355 -19.04 -18.43 6.43
CA GLU A 355 -18.11 -17.81 7.38
C GLU A 355 -18.32 -16.30 7.50
N LEU A 356 -18.58 -15.61 6.38
CA LEU A 356 -18.93 -14.17 6.40
C LEU A 356 -20.21 -13.94 7.20
N HIS A 357 -21.26 -14.70 6.92
CA HIS A 357 -22.55 -14.55 7.59
C HIS A 357 -22.43 -14.84 9.09
N LYS A 358 -21.62 -15.83 9.47
CA LYS A 358 -21.30 -16.11 10.88
C LYS A 358 -20.62 -14.90 11.53
N ALA A 359 -19.60 -14.33 10.90
CA ALA A 359 -18.91 -13.14 11.40
C ALA A 359 -19.83 -11.92 11.52
N ILE A 360 -20.63 -11.63 10.49
CA ILE A 360 -21.58 -10.52 10.49
C ILE A 360 -22.60 -10.66 11.63
N ARG A 361 -23.13 -11.87 11.86
CA ARG A 361 -24.10 -12.13 12.95
C ARG A 361 -23.52 -11.91 14.35
N SER A 362 -22.21 -12.11 14.53
CA SER A 362 -21.54 -11.83 15.80
C SER A 362 -21.26 -10.34 16.06
N PHE A 363 -21.34 -9.47 15.05
CA PHE A 363 -21.07 -8.04 15.24
C PHE A 363 -22.11 -7.35 16.11
N THR A 364 -21.63 -6.44 16.95
CA THR A 364 -22.44 -5.51 17.74
C THR A 364 -22.62 -4.18 16.97
N PRO A 365 -23.62 -3.34 17.30
CA PRO A 365 -23.87 -2.08 16.60
C PRO A 365 -22.69 -1.10 16.58
N GLU A 366 -21.76 -1.21 17.53
CA GLU A 366 -20.54 -0.42 17.60
C GLU A 366 -19.53 -0.80 16.50
N THR A 367 -19.62 -2.02 15.97
CA THR A 367 -18.82 -2.45 14.83
C THR A 367 -19.39 -1.86 13.55
N ARG A 368 -18.55 -1.18 12.79
CA ARG A 368 -18.83 -0.73 11.43
C ARG A 368 -18.12 -1.65 10.46
N PHE A 369 -18.85 -2.09 9.44
CA PHE A 369 -18.29 -3.00 8.44
C PHE A 369 -18.77 -2.67 7.03
N ASN A 370 -18.06 -3.22 6.05
CA ASN A 370 -18.49 -3.22 4.66
C ASN A 370 -18.13 -4.54 3.99
N VAL A 371 -18.83 -4.87 2.91
CA VAL A 371 -18.61 -6.07 2.10
C VAL A 371 -18.34 -5.65 0.66
N ILE A 372 -17.15 -5.99 0.18
CA ILE A 372 -16.65 -5.72 -1.17
C ILE A 372 -16.40 -7.07 -1.83
N LEU A 373 -17.04 -7.29 -2.97
CA LEU A 373 -17.02 -8.56 -3.67
C LEU A 373 -16.12 -8.47 -4.89
N LEU A 374 -14.97 -9.11 -4.79
CA LEU A 374 -14.02 -9.30 -5.88
C LEU A 374 -14.70 -10.10 -7.01
N GLY A 375 -14.71 -9.54 -8.21
CA GLY A 375 -15.25 -10.22 -9.37
C GLY A 375 -15.58 -9.22 -10.47
N SER A 376 -15.03 -9.43 -11.65
CA SER A 376 -15.25 -8.53 -12.78
C SER A 376 -16.53 -8.84 -13.56
N ASP A 377 -16.91 -7.93 -14.46
CA ASP A 377 -17.78 -8.27 -15.60
C ASP A 377 -17.05 -9.23 -16.58
N ALA A 378 -17.75 -9.59 -17.67
CA ALA A 378 -17.19 -10.48 -18.71
C ALA A 378 -15.95 -9.88 -19.38
N GLU A 379 -15.81 -8.55 -19.36
CA GLU A 379 -14.68 -7.82 -19.94
C GLU A 379 -13.51 -7.62 -18.96
N GLY A 380 -13.63 -8.05 -17.69
CA GLY A 380 -12.57 -7.90 -16.70
C GLY A 380 -12.60 -6.60 -15.89
N ARG A 381 -13.64 -5.76 -16.05
CA ARG A 381 -13.79 -4.50 -15.31
C ARG A 381 -14.44 -4.70 -13.95
N PHE A 382 -13.99 -3.93 -12.96
CA PHE A 382 -14.59 -3.90 -11.63
C PHE A 382 -15.71 -2.84 -11.57
N ASP A 383 -16.96 -3.28 -11.37
CA ASP A 383 -18.12 -2.39 -11.19
C ASP A 383 -18.43 -2.24 -9.69
N ALA A 384 -17.81 -1.23 -9.07
CA ALA A 384 -17.99 -0.95 -7.65
C ALA A 384 -19.47 -0.77 -7.26
N LYS A 385 -20.32 -0.25 -8.15
CA LYS A 385 -21.75 -0.02 -7.85
C LYS A 385 -22.53 -1.31 -7.60
N LYS A 386 -22.09 -2.44 -8.17
CA LYS A 386 -22.76 -3.75 -8.03
C LYS A 386 -22.06 -4.67 -7.05
N ARG A 387 -20.80 -4.38 -6.74
CA ARG A 387 -19.90 -5.26 -5.99
C ARG A 387 -19.60 -4.75 -4.58
N VAL A 388 -19.94 -3.51 -4.27
CA VAL A 388 -19.79 -2.93 -2.93
C VAL A 388 -21.18 -2.82 -2.30
N TRP A 389 -21.34 -3.35 -1.09
CA TRP A 389 -22.62 -3.33 -0.38
C TRP A 389 -23.05 -1.89 -0.01
N MET A 390 -22.15 -1.14 0.61
CA MET A 390 -22.38 0.24 1.05
C MET A 390 -21.20 1.14 0.65
N PRO A 391 -21.43 2.44 0.37
CA PRO A 391 -20.34 3.34 -0.05
C PRO A 391 -19.28 3.56 1.02
N ARG A 392 -19.60 3.32 2.30
CA ARG A 392 -18.71 3.44 3.46
C ARG A 392 -19.04 2.38 4.52
N LEU A 393 -18.14 2.23 5.48
CA LEU A 393 -18.32 1.45 6.70
C LEU A 393 -19.63 1.82 7.37
N THR A 394 -20.51 0.82 7.52
CA THR A 394 -21.86 0.98 8.03
C THR A 394 -21.99 0.29 9.40
N PRO A 395 -22.58 0.94 10.42
CA PRO A 395 -22.81 0.31 11.73
C PRO A 395 -23.61 -1.00 11.60
N ALA A 396 -23.21 -2.02 12.36
CA ALA A 396 -23.79 -3.36 12.31
C ALA A 396 -25.10 -3.47 13.10
N THR A 397 -26.05 -2.59 12.81
CA THR A 397 -27.43 -2.70 13.31
C THR A 397 -28.04 -4.03 12.85
N PRO A 398 -29.06 -4.58 13.56
CA PRO A 398 -29.75 -5.79 13.13
C PRO A 398 -30.22 -5.75 11.67
N ALA A 399 -30.80 -4.62 11.24
CA ALA A 399 -31.25 -4.42 9.86
C ALA A 399 -30.07 -4.40 8.85
N ALA A 400 -28.98 -3.71 9.20
CA ALA A 400 -27.80 -3.63 8.33
C ALA A 400 -27.11 -5.01 8.18
N ARG A 401 -27.01 -5.78 9.27
CA ARG A 401 -26.48 -7.15 9.26
C ARG A 401 -27.29 -8.05 8.33
N GLU A 402 -28.61 -8.01 8.45
CA GLU A 402 -29.50 -8.79 7.60
C GLU A 402 -29.39 -8.37 6.12
N HIS A 403 -29.38 -7.07 5.85
CA HIS A 403 -29.22 -6.56 4.48
C HIS A 403 -27.87 -6.95 3.85
N ALA A 404 -26.77 -6.94 4.61
CA ALA A 404 -25.46 -7.40 4.12
C ALA A 404 -25.43 -8.91 3.84
N ILE A 405 -26.10 -9.71 4.68
CA ILE A 405 -26.25 -11.15 4.48
C ILE A 405 -27.05 -11.43 3.20
N GLN A 406 -28.17 -10.73 3.00
CA GLN A 406 -28.99 -10.84 1.79
C GLN A 406 -28.21 -10.40 0.54
N PHE A 407 -27.51 -9.26 0.62
CA PHE A 407 -26.67 -8.75 -0.45
C PHE A 407 -25.62 -9.79 -0.86
N SER A 408 -24.85 -10.34 0.08
CA SER A 408 -23.81 -11.32 -0.22
C SER A 408 -24.38 -12.67 -0.67
N ALA A 409 -25.53 -13.10 -0.14
CA ALA A 409 -26.22 -14.32 -0.55
C ALA A 409 -26.64 -14.28 -2.03
N ALA A 410 -27.21 -13.16 -2.48
CA ALA A 410 -27.71 -12.97 -3.84
C ALA A 410 -26.62 -12.98 -4.93
N GLN A 411 -25.34 -12.87 -4.56
CA GLN A 411 -24.24 -12.65 -5.49
C GLN A 411 -23.70 -13.97 -6.03
N ILE A 412 -23.54 -14.07 -7.34
CA ILE A 412 -23.06 -15.30 -7.97
C ILE A 412 -21.56 -15.16 -8.26
N ALA A 413 -20.79 -16.20 -7.91
CA ALA A 413 -19.39 -16.31 -8.28
C ALA A 413 -19.27 -16.34 -9.82
N ARG A 414 -18.59 -15.37 -10.43
CA ARG A 414 -18.38 -15.25 -11.88
C ARG A 414 -17.30 -14.21 -12.19
N GLY A 415 -16.70 -14.34 -13.36
CA GLY A 415 -15.72 -13.38 -13.87
C GLY A 415 -14.31 -13.68 -13.36
N TYR A 416 -13.46 -12.65 -13.44
CA TYR A 416 -12.04 -12.74 -13.14
C TYR A 416 -11.70 -12.15 -11.76
N THR A 417 -10.56 -12.55 -11.21
CA THR A 417 -10.01 -12.05 -9.95
C THR A 417 -9.34 -10.71 -10.19
N ASN A 418 -9.93 -9.63 -9.66
CA ASN A 418 -9.39 -8.27 -9.70
C ASN A 418 -9.07 -7.76 -8.30
N LEU A 419 -7.91 -8.19 -7.79
CA LEU A 419 -7.50 -8.01 -6.40
C LEU A 419 -7.19 -6.55 -6.06
N TYR A 420 -6.33 -5.91 -6.86
CA TYR A 420 -5.85 -4.56 -6.58
C TYR A 420 -7.00 -3.55 -6.53
N ASP A 421 -7.86 -3.51 -7.54
CA ASP A 421 -8.91 -2.49 -7.64
C ASP A 421 -9.92 -2.62 -6.49
N ALA A 422 -10.26 -3.84 -6.08
CA ALA A 422 -11.19 -4.06 -4.98
C ALA A 422 -10.60 -3.69 -3.61
N VAL A 423 -9.32 -3.98 -3.35
CA VAL A 423 -8.65 -3.53 -2.12
C VAL A 423 -8.54 -2.01 -2.10
N LEU A 424 -8.25 -1.38 -3.25
CA LEU A 424 -8.19 0.07 -3.36
C LEU A 424 -9.55 0.73 -3.04
N VAL A 425 -10.67 0.10 -3.39
CA VAL A 425 -12.00 0.58 -2.97
C VAL A 425 -12.13 0.60 -1.44
N ALA A 426 -11.59 -0.39 -0.72
CA ALA A 426 -11.60 -0.36 0.74
C ALA A 426 -10.79 0.83 1.28
N PHE A 427 -9.68 1.18 0.61
CA PHE A 427 -8.82 2.28 1.03
C PHE A 427 -9.46 3.67 0.82
N GLN A 428 -10.45 3.79 -0.07
CA GLN A 428 -11.16 5.06 -0.29
C GLN A 428 -11.96 5.52 0.93
N ASP A 429 -12.36 4.61 1.81
CA ASP A 429 -13.03 4.96 3.06
C ASP A 429 -11.99 5.31 4.13
N PRO A 430 -11.93 6.56 4.64
CA PRO A 430 -10.94 7.00 5.63
C PRO A 430 -11.05 6.29 6.98
N ASP A 431 -12.21 5.70 7.30
CA ASP A 431 -12.45 5.07 8.60
C ASP A 431 -11.94 3.62 8.67
N VAL A 432 -11.67 2.98 7.53
CA VAL A 432 -11.15 1.62 7.48
C VAL A 432 -9.77 1.56 8.11
N ASP A 433 -9.62 0.65 9.09
CA ASP A 433 -8.34 0.31 9.71
C ASP A 433 -7.95 -1.17 9.54
N THR A 434 -8.88 -2.01 9.07
CA THR A 434 -8.67 -3.45 8.91
C THR A 434 -9.40 -3.96 7.66
N VAL A 435 -8.68 -4.72 6.83
CA VAL A 435 -9.21 -5.39 5.64
C VAL A 435 -9.04 -6.89 5.83
N ILE A 436 -10.09 -7.66 5.53
CA ILE A 436 -10.05 -9.11 5.44
C ILE A 436 -10.16 -9.48 3.97
N LEU A 437 -9.05 -9.87 3.36
CA LEU A 437 -8.94 -10.23 1.96
C LEU A 437 -8.97 -11.75 1.80
N LEU A 438 -10.03 -12.28 1.19
CA LEU A 438 -10.10 -13.69 0.83
C LEU A 438 -9.94 -13.85 -0.69
N SER A 439 -8.98 -14.67 -1.11
CA SER A 439 -8.75 -15.00 -2.52
C SER A 439 -8.36 -16.47 -2.68
N ASP A 440 -8.78 -17.12 -3.76
CA ASP A 440 -8.39 -18.50 -4.09
C ASP A 440 -7.21 -18.60 -5.07
N GLY A 441 -6.72 -17.47 -5.58
CA GLY A 441 -5.60 -17.44 -6.52
C GLY A 441 -5.02 -16.04 -6.79
N GLY A 442 -4.12 -15.99 -7.76
CA GLY A 442 -3.50 -14.76 -8.25
C GLY A 442 -4.49 -13.90 -9.04
N ALA A 443 -4.25 -12.59 -9.06
CA ALA A 443 -5.05 -11.68 -9.87
C ALA A 443 -4.95 -12.08 -11.36
N THR A 444 -6.09 -12.11 -12.05
CA THR A 444 -6.19 -12.43 -13.48
C THR A 444 -6.56 -11.22 -14.32
N LYS A 445 -7.20 -10.22 -13.71
CA LYS A 445 -7.57 -8.93 -14.31
C LYS A 445 -7.38 -7.80 -13.30
N GLY A 446 -7.54 -6.57 -13.77
CA GLY A 446 -7.46 -5.37 -12.96
C GLY A 446 -6.36 -4.41 -13.37
N THR A 447 -6.29 -3.28 -12.67
CA THR A 447 -5.25 -2.28 -12.91
C THR A 447 -3.86 -2.89 -12.79
N PHE A 448 -3.58 -3.69 -11.76
CA PHE A 448 -2.33 -4.45 -11.63
C PHE A 448 -2.62 -5.93 -11.52
N VAL A 449 -1.81 -6.75 -12.19
CA VAL A 449 -2.00 -8.21 -12.28
C VAL A 449 -0.79 -8.95 -11.72
N ALA A 450 0.43 -8.45 -11.95
CA ALA A 450 1.63 -9.09 -11.43
C ALA A 450 1.73 -8.90 -9.91
N ARG A 451 2.13 -9.97 -9.20
CA ARG A 451 2.26 -9.98 -7.73
C ARG A 451 3.05 -8.79 -7.19
N GLY A 452 4.25 -8.54 -7.73
CA GLY A 452 5.11 -7.44 -7.28
C GLY A 452 4.45 -6.08 -7.44
N GLU A 453 3.82 -5.84 -8.60
CA GLU A 453 3.11 -4.57 -8.85
C GLU A 453 1.95 -4.37 -7.88
N ILE A 454 1.15 -5.41 -7.62
CA ILE A 454 0.03 -5.31 -6.68
C ILE A 454 0.54 -5.01 -5.28
N LEU A 455 1.55 -5.74 -4.81
CA LEU A 455 2.12 -5.57 -3.48
C LEU A 455 2.68 -4.15 -3.30
N ASP A 456 3.58 -3.72 -4.19
CA ASP A 456 4.26 -2.43 -4.08
C ASP A 456 3.27 -1.26 -4.09
N ASN A 457 2.26 -1.32 -4.98
CA ASN A 457 1.27 -0.25 -5.06
C ASN A 457 0.32 -0.26 -3.85
N LEU A 458 -0.13 -1.42 -3.35
CA LEU A 458 -0.97 -1.45 -2.16
C LEU A 458 -0.21 -0.96 -0.92
N LEU A 459 1.07 -1.32 -0.77
CA LEU A 459 1.89 -0.84 0.35
C LEU A 459 2.12 0.67 0.25
N ARG A 460 2.36 1.20 -0.95
CA ARG A 460 2.48 2.65 -1.20
C ARG A 460 1.20 3.39 -0.79
N GLU A 461 0.03 2.90 -1.20
CA GLU A 461 -1.27 3.48 -0.83
C GLU A 461 -1.55 3.34 0.68
N ASN A 462 -1.04 2.27 1.31
CA ASN A 462 -1.22 2.02 2.73
C ASN A 462 -0.21 2.75 3.64
N ARG A 463 0.85 3.34 3.08
CA ARG A 463 1.98 3.96 3.81
C ARG A 463 1.53 4.83 4.98
N TRP A 464 0.52 5.69 4.72
CA TRP A 464 -0.04 6.65 5.69
C TRP A 464 -1.37 6.23 6.32
N ARG A 465 -1.95 5.14 5.83
CA ARG A 465 -3.24 4.61 6.31
C ARG A 465 -3.06 3.59 7.42
N LYS A 466 -1.95 2.84 7.37
CA LYS A 466 -1.59 1.76 8.30
C LYS A 466 -2.68 0.71 8.47
N ILE A 467 -3.52 0.47 7.46
CA ILE A 467 -4.57 -0.56 7.47
C ILE A 467 -3.91 -1.93 7.63
N ALA A 468 -4.41 -2.74 8.56
CA ALA A 468 -4.00 -4.14 8.68
C ALA A 468 -4.75 -4.97 7.65
N ILE A 469 -4.04 -5.71 6.79
CA ILE A 469 -4.66 -6.57 5.79
C ILE A 469 -4.47 -8.02 6.21
N HIS A 470 -5.51 -8.64 6.75
CA HIS A 470 -5.51 -10.08 6.95
C HIS A 470 -5.89 -10.78 5.66
N THR A 471 -5.27 -11.92 5.37
CA THR A 471 -5.47 -12.63 4.11
C THR A 471 -5.86 -14.09 4.35
N VAL A 472 -6.81 -14.58 3.55
CA VAL A 472 -7.27 -15.96 3.58
C VAL A 472 -7.09 -16.55 2.19
N ALA A 473 -6.28 -17.60 2.08
CA ALA A 473 -6.16 -18.40 0.86
C ALA A 473 -7.12 -19.58 0.90
N SER A 474 -8.08 -19.65 -0.03
CA SER A 474 -9.05 -20.75 -0.14
C SER A 474 -8.67 -21.69 -1.28
N GLY A 475 -8.17 -22.89 -1.00
CA GLY A 475 -7.88 -23.88 -2.07
C GLY A 475 -6.82 -23.46 -3.11
N ALA A 476 -5.98 -22.46 -2.82
CA ALA A 476 -4.92 -22.01 -3.72
C ALA A 476 -3.89 -23.14 -3.97
N ARG A 477 -3.57 -23.43 -5.24
CA ARG A 477 -2.47 -24.35 -5.61
C ARG A 477 -1.16 -23.82 -4.98
N ARG A 478 -0.31 -24.71 -4.44
CA ARG A 478 1.01 -24.31 -3.88
C ARG A 478 1.78 -23.54 -4.95
N GLY A 479 2.22 -22.30 -4.67
CA GLY A 479 2.93 -21.48 -5.66
C GLY A 479 2.91 -19.97 -5.39
N ALA A 480 3.19 -19.18 -6.44
CA ALA A 480 3.39 -17.73 -6.39
C ALA A 480 2.19 -16.93 -5.84
N ASP A 481 0.98 -17.44 -5.99
CA ASP A 481 -0.27 -16.77 -5.60
C ASP A 481 -0.45 -16.68 -4.08
N GLN A 482 -0.01 -17.71 -3.33
CA GLN A 482 0.02 -17.65 -1.86
C GLN A 482 1.07 -16.65 -1.35
N GLY A 483 2.13 -16.43 -2.13
CA GLY A 483 3.20 -15.51 -1.78
C GLY A 483 2.70 -14.07 -1.65
N LEU A 484 1.83 -13.62 -2.56
CA LEU A 484 1.24 -12.28 -2.49
C LEU A 484 0.45 -12.09 -1.19
N LEU A 485 -0.47 -13.02 -0.89
CA LEU A 485 -1.34 -12.92 0.29
C LEU A 485 -0.55 -13.00 1.60
N THR A 486 0.44 -13.89 1.66
CA THR A 486 1.30 -14.07 2.84
C THR A 486 2.10 -12.80 3.10
N GLU A 487 2.72 -12.26 2.05
CA GLU A 487 3.58 -11.07 2.16
C GLU A 487 2.77 -9.81 2.45
N LEU A 488 1.60 -9.64 1.81
CA LEU A 488 0.71 -8.53 2.10
C LEU A 488 0.23 -8.54 3.55
N ALA A 489 -0.12 -9.71 4.10
CA ALA A 489 -0.47 -9.81 5.50
C ALA A 489 0.72 -9.48 6.40
N ALA A 490 1.88 -10.08 6.16
CA ALA A 490 3.08 -9.85 6.96
C ALA A 490 3.50 -8.37 6.99
N GLN A 491 3.52 -7.70 5.82
CA GLN A 491 3.98 -6.31 5.71
C GLN A 491 2.96 -5.28 6.21
N THR A 492 1.72 -5.70 6.52
CA THR A 492 0.67 -4.80 7.04
C THR A 492 0.28 -5.11 8.49
N GLY A 493 0.99 -6.03 9.15
CA GLY A 493 0.65 -6.48 10.51
C GLY A 493 -0.60 -7.37 10.57
N GLY A 494 -1.05 -7.87 9.42
CA GLY A 494 -2.16 -8.81 9.30
C GLY A 494 -1.76 -10.26 9.55
N VAL A 495 -2.74 -11.16 9.43
CA VAL A 495 -2.58 -12.60 9.61
C VAL A 495 -2.94 -13.30 8.31
N PHE A 496 -2.11 -14.26 7.90
CA PHE A 496 -2.39 -15.16 6.78
C PHE A 496 -2.96 -16.48 7.28
N VAL A 497 -4.08 -16.92 6.71
CA VAL A 497 -4.66 -18.25 6.95
C VAL A 497 -4.86 -18.99 5.64
N LYS A 498 -4.59 -20.29 5.67
CA LYS A 498 -4.91 -21.21 4.58
C LYS A 498 -6.13 -22.06 4.96
N LYS A 499 -7.14 -22.06 4.10
CA LYS A 499 -8.42 -22.75 4.28
C LYS A 499 -8.67 -23.77 3.16
#